data_AF-A0A4S2KLV2-F1
#
_entry.id   AF-A0A4S2KLV2-F1
#
_cell.length_a   1.000
_cell.length_b   1.000
_cell.length_c   1.000
_cell.angle_alpha   90.00
_cell.angle_beta   90.00
_cell.angle_gamma   90.00
#
_symmetry.space_group_name_H-M   'P 1'
#
loop_
_entity.id
_entity.type
_entity.pdbx_description
1 polymer ?
#
loop_
_entity_poly.entity_id
_entity_poly.type
_entity_poly.pdbx_seq_one_letter_code
_entity_poly.pdbx_strand_id
1 'polypeptide(L)'
;MKCAKFSCPNPNCRSVFELKIKLHRHLRHCDMKPKFMCPYCDYMSKFKADTQRHIRAKHKKWCVYVIDIERNTVYNKGPITYPRKRFKKLAKFPCPNSNCRSAFGYKANLQKHLRYCCQKPRFKCPYCHYGSKRKTDIKRHIHSKHKNRYVYIIDIVRNVIC
;
A
#
# COMPACT_ATOMS: atom_id res chain seq x y z
N MET A 1 -14.03 44.59 32.58
CA MET A 1 -14.04 43.27 33.25
C MET A 1 -13.03 42.35 32.58
N LYS A 2 -12.08 41.75 33.30
CA LYS A 2 -11.11 40.79 32.73
C LYS A 2 -11.78 39.41 32.60
N CYS A 3 -11.90 38.88 31.39
CA CYS A 3 -12.44 37.53 31.18
C CYS A 3 -11.52 36.47 31.81
N ALA A 4 -12.09 35.58 32.62
CA ALA A 4 -11.36 34.45 33.19
C ALA A 4 -10.85 33.54 32.07
N LYS A 5 -9.54 33.24 32.07
CA LYS A 5 -8.90 32.33 31.11
C LYS A 5 -8.75 30.95 31.74
N PHE A 6 -9.05 29.92 30.96
CA PHE A 6 -9.02 28.51 31.37
C PHE A 6 -7.83 27.81 30.69
N SER A 7 -6.86 27.36 31.49
CA SER A 7 -5.69 26.63 31.01
C SER A 7 -5.95 25.13 30.93
N CYS A 8 -5.27 24.43 30.02
CA CYS A 8 -5.27 22.98 29.99
C CYS A 8 -4.55 22.41 31.24
N PRO A 9 -5.14 21.44 31.95
CA PRO A 9 -4.51 20.79 33.10
C PRO A 9 -3.41 19.79 32.71
N ASN A 10 -3.25 19.46 31.41
CA ASN A 10 -2.19 18.58 30.94
C ASN A 10 -0.83 19.32 31.00
N PRO A 11 0.16 18.84 31.77
CA PRO A 11 1.47 19.50 31.91
C PRO A 11 2.23 19.65 30.58
N ASN A 12 1.95 18.77 29.62
CA ASN A 12 2.56 18.78 28.30
C ASN A 12 1.79 19.65 27.28
N CYS A 13 0.74 20.36 27.73
CA CYS A 13 -0.09 21.19 26.87
C CYS A 13 -0.25 22.61 27.41
N ARG A 14 0.35 23.59 26.73
CA ARG A 14 0.30 25.01 27.10
C ARG A 14 -0.92 25.77 26.52
N SER A 15 -2.01 25.07 26.20
CA SER A 15 -3.17 25.69 25.57
C SER A 15 -4.02 26.46 26.60
N VAL A 16 -4.42 27.69 26.27
CA VAL A 16 -5.24 28.57 27.12
C VAL A 16 -6.48 29.01 26.34
N PHE A 17 -7.64 29.01 26.99
CA PHE A 17 -8.93 29.27 26.37
C PHE A 17 -9.73 30.34 27.12
N GLU A 18 -10.50 31.15 26.40
CA GLU A 18 -11.35 32.19 26.99
C GLU A 18 -12.70 31.65 27.47
N LEU A 19 -13.08 30.44 27.05
CA LEU A 19 -14.37 29.82 27.37
C LEU A 19 -14.18 28.38 27.83
N LYS A 20 -14.90 28.00 28.91
CA LYS A 20 -14.90 26.65 29.47
C LYS A 20 -15.30 25.57 28.46
N ILE A 21 -16.25 25.87 27.56
CA ILE A 21 -16.67 24.96 26.49
C ILE A 21 -15.52 24.66 25.50
N LYS A 22 -14.69 25.66 25.18
CA LYS A 22 -13.53 25.50 24.29
C LYS A 22 -12.46 24.63 24.95
N LEU A 23 -12.19 24.82 26.24
CA LEU A 23 -11.33 23.95 27.03
C LEU A 23 -11.87 22.52 27.05
N HIS A 24 -13.13 22.32 27.39
CA HIS A 24 -13.73 20.98 27.51
C HIS A 24 -13.66 20.20 26.18
N ARG A 25 -13.82 20.89 25.04
CA ARG A 25 -13.61 20.30 23.72
C ARG A 25 -12.15 19.93 23.46
N HIS A 26 -11.20 20.76 23.89
CA HIS A 26 -9.77 20.50 23.74
C HIS A 26 -9.33 19.26 24.52
N LEU A 27 -9.81 19.08 25.76
CA LEU A 27 -9.45 17.95 26.62
C LEU A 27 -9.74 16.58 25.98
N ARG A 28 -10.78 16.49 25.13
CA ARG A 28 -11.13 15.25 24.40
C ARG A 28 -10.01 14.72 23.50
N HIS A 29 -9.07 15.57 23.10
CA HIS A 29 -8.03 15.23 22.12
C HIS A 29 -6.63 15.70 22.52
N CYS A 30 -6.46 16.27 23.71
CA CYS A 30 -5.21 16.86 24.18
C CYS A 30 -4.06 15.83 24.14
N ASP A 31 -4.31 14.62 24.66
CA ASP A 31 -3.36 13.53 24.76
C ASP A 31 -3.35 12.57 23.56
N MET A 32 -4.09 12.88 22.49
CA MET A 32 -4.05 12.03 21.31
C MET A 32 -2.68 12.11 20.64
N LYS A 33 -2.07 10.95 20.41
CA LYS A 33 -0.88 10.84 19.57
C LYS A 33 -1.25 11.04 18.09
N PRO A 34 -0.35 11.57 17.25
CA PRO A 34 -0.56 11.64 15.81
C PRO A 34 -0.80 10.25 15.24
N LYS A 35 -1.87 10.09 14.46
CA LYS A 35 -2.25 8.79 13.86
C LYS A 35 -2.72 8.86 12.43
N PHE A 36 -2.94 10.07 11.93
CA PHE A 36 -3.29 10.31 10.54
C PHE A 36 -2.03 10.68 9.78
N MET A 37 -1.57 9.78 8.93
CA MET A 37 -0.32 9.90 8.18
C MET A 37 -0.60 10.34 6.74
N CYS A 38 0.25 11.24 6.24
CA CYS A 38 0.35 11.54 4.82
C CYS A 38 1.07 10.39 4.08
N PRO A 39 0.52 9.82 3.01
CA PRO A 39 1.20 8.76 2.26
C PRO A 39 2.33 9.26 1.35
N TYR A 40 2.57 10.58 1.30
CA TYR A 40 3.48 11.23 0.35
C TYR A 40 4.71 11.86 1.01
N CYS A 41 4.74 11.92 2.33
CA CYS A 41 5.85 12.43 3.13
C CYS A 41 5.67 12.00 4.60
N ASP A 42 6.60 12.39 5.47
CA ASP A 42 6.61 11.99 6.87
C ASP A 42 5.63 12.77 7.77
N TYR A 43 4.74 13.58 7.17
CA TYR A 43 3.77 14.38 7.93
C TYR A 43 2.71 13.50 8.61
N MET A 44 2.49 13.74 9.91
CA MET A 44 1.44 13.11 10.71
C MET A 44 0.64 14.13 11.53
N SER A 45 -0.65 13.88 11.72
CA SER A 45 -1.52 14.68 12.60
C SER A 45 -2.40 13.83 13.51
N LYS A 46 -2.85 14.45 14.61
CA LYS A 46 -3.91 13.94 15.49
C LYS A 46 -5.27 13.91 14.80
N PHE A 47 -5.47 14.74 13.77
CA PHE A 47 -6.73 14.89 13.05
C PHE A 47 -6.60 14.61 11.55
N LYS A 48 -7.58 13.88 11.02
CA LYS A 48 -7.71 13.60 9.58
C LYS A 48 -7.76 14.89 8.75
N ALA A 49 -8.54 15.88 9.18
CA ALA A 49 -8.76 17.13 8.45
C ALA A 49 -7.44 17.89 8.20
N ASP A 50 -6.54 17.88 9.18
CA ASP A 50 -5.22 18.53 9.05
C ASP A 50 -4.35 17.84 8.02
N THR A 51 -4.36 16.50 7.99
CA THR A 51 -3.63 15.73 6.98
C THR A 51 -4.19 15.98 5.58
N GLN A 52 -5.52 16.09 5.44
CA GLN A 52 -6.15 16.47 4.16
C GLN A 52 -5.74 17.87 3.71
N ARG A 53 -5.74 18.84 4.63
CA ARG A 53 -5.30 20.22 4.36
C ARG A 53 -3.83 20.27 3.96
N HIS A 54 -2.96 19.54 4.66
CA HIS A 54 -1.55 19.40 4.32
C HIS A 54 -1.37 18.90 2.88
N ILE A 55 -2.08 17.82 2.49
CA ILE A 55 -1.99 17.26 1.13
C ILE A 55 -2.46 18.27 0.09
N ARG A 56 -3.55 18.99 0.33
CA ARG A 56 -3.99 20.03 -0.60
C ARG A 56 -2.97 21.16 -0.77
N ALA A 57 -2.24 21.51 0.30
CA ALA A 57 -1.29 22.61 0.26
C ALA A 57 0.07 22.20 -0.34
N LYS A 58 0.62 21.05 0.08
CA LYS A 58 1.98 20.59 -0.26
C LYS A 58 2.00 19.56 -1.39
N HIS A 59 0.91 18.85 -1.60
CA HIS A 59 0.75 17.80 -2.60
C HIS A 59 -0.39 18.12 -3.58
N LYS A 60 -0.41 19.34 -4.12
CA LYS A 60 -1.46 19.89 -5.00
C LYS A 60 -1.85 19.01 -6.19
N LYS A 61 -0.90 18.24 -6.73
CA LYS A 61 -1.09 17.33 -7.88
C LYS A 61 -1.48 15.90 -7.50
N TRP A 62 -1.69 15.63 -6.21
CA TRP A 62 -1.90 14.28 -5.68
C TRP A 62 -3.31 14.13 -5.09
N CYS A 63 -3.85 12.92 -5.16
CA CYS A 63 -5.15 12.62 -4.55
C CYS A 63 -5.10 12.76 -3.02
N VAL A 64 -6.20 13.19 -2.42
CA VAL A 64 -6.26 13.40 -0.97
C VAL A 64 -6.51 12.08 -0.24
N TYR A 65 -5.45 11.31 -0.01
CA TYR A 65 -5.46 10.09 0.81
C TYR A 65 -4.87 10.32 2.20
N VAL A 66 -5.56 9.83 3.22
CA VAL A 66 -5.08 9.86 4.60
C VAL A 66 -5.06 8.44 5.15
N ILE A 67 -3.95 8.02 5.73
CA ILE A 67 -3.79 6.71 6.38
C ILE A 67 -4.04 6.88 7.88
N ASP A 68 -4.97 6.12 8.45
CA ASP A 68 -5.08 5.95 9.91
C ASP A 68 -4.28 4.72 10.29
N ILE A 69 -3.16 4.93 10.99
CA ILE A 69 -2.21 3.88 11.33
C ILE A 69 -2.72 2.98 12.47
N GLU A 70 -3.60 3.47 13.33
CA GLU A 70 -4.19 2.69 14.43
C GLU A 70 -5.24 1.72 13.89
N ARG A 71 -6.11 2.21 12.99
CA ARG A 71 -7.19 1.41 12.40
C ARG A 71 -6.76 0.67 11.13
N ASN A 72 -5.57 0.96 10.62
CA ASN A 72 -5.08 0.46 9.33
C ASN A 72 -6.07 0.74 8.18
N THR A 73 -6.74 1.89 8.21
CA THR A 73 -7.73 2.31 7.21
C THR A 73 -7.20 3.45 6.35
N VAL A 74 -7.75 3.58 5.14
CA VAL A 74 -7.40 4.66 4.21
C VAL A 74 -8.66 5.47 3.92
N TYR A 75 -8.61 6.77 4.20
CA TYR A 75 -9.68 7.70 3.88
C TYR A 75 -9.37 8.44 2.57
N ASN A 76 -10.35 8.48 1.66
CA ASN A 76 -10.29 9.23 0.41
C ASN A 76 -11.40 10.29 0.40
N LYS A 77 -11.05 11.54 0.05
CA LYS A 77 -12.02 12.56 -0.41
C LYS A 77 -11.49 13.11 -1.74
N GLY A 78 -12.00 12.61 -2.85
CA GLY A 78 -11.57 13.07 -4.18
C GLY A 78 -12.30 14.35 -4.61
N PRO A 79 -11.70 15.17 -5.51
CA PRO A 79 -12.43 15.85 -6.57
C PRO A 79 -12.64 14.89 -7.75
N ILE A 80 -13.83 14.97 -8.34
CA ILE A 80 -14.25 14.40 -9.62
C ILE A 80 -13.37 15.06 -10.70
N THR A 81 -12.50 14.34 -11.42
CA THR A 81 -12.05 14.68 -12.81
C THR A 81 -10.87 13.87 -13.34
N TYR A 82 -10.05 13.20 -12.52
CA TYR A 82 -8.88 12.47 -13.06
C TYR A 82 -8.95 10.95 -12.86
N PRO A 83 -8.51 10.16 -13.86
CA PRO A 83 -8.75 8.72 -13.91
C PRO A 83 -8.08 8.03 -12.72
N ARG A 84 -8.82 7.10 -12.11
CA ARG A 84 -8.40 6.23 -11.00
C ARG A 84 -7.07 5.53 -11.31
N LYS A 85 -5.92 6.17 -11.07
CA LYS A 85 -4.68 5.44 -10.85
C LYS A 85 -4.79 4.81 -9.47
N ARG A 86 -4.99 3.49 -9.44
CA ARG A 86 -4.94 2.64 -8.23
C ARG A 86 -3.67 2.99 -7.45
N PHE A 87 -3.79 3.77 -6.40
CA PHE A 87 -2.77 3.81 -5.35
C PHE A 87 -2.76 2.41 -4.74
N LYS A 88 -1.72 1.63 -5.07
CA LYS A 88 -1.42 0.38 -4.38
C LYS A 88 -1.31 0.77 -2.90
N LYS A 89 -2.27 0.33 -2.07
CA LYS A 89 -2.13 0.32 -0.61
C LYS A 89 -0.69 -0.07 -0.29
N LEU A 90 0.01 0.70 0.54
CA LEU A 90 1.32 0.32 1.10
C LEU A 90 1.25 -1.15 1.47
N ALA A 91 1.86 -1.95 0.61
CA ALA A 91 1.68 -3.37 0.64
C ALA A 91 2.58 -3.90 1.74
N LYS A 92 2.00 -4.14 2.91
CA LYS A 92 2.72 -4.61 4.10
C LYS A 92 3.45 -5.94 3.88
N PHE A 93 3.08 -6.70 2.84
CA PHE A 93 3.61 -8.01 2.55
C PHE A 93 4.14 -8.08 1.10
N PRO A 94 5.37 -7.59 0.84
CA PRO A 94 6.02 -7.77 -0.45
C PRO A 94 6.36 -9.25 -0.69
N CYS A 95 6.38 -9.66 -1.96
CA CYS A 95 6.84 -10.99 -2.31
C CYS A 95 8.35 -11.11 -2.04
N PRO A 96 8.82 -12.16 -1.34
CA PRO A 96 10.24 -12.39 -1.08
C PRO A 96 11.05 -12.83 -2.32
N ASN A 97 10.39 -13.11 -3.45
CA ASN A 97 11.10 -13.48 -4.68
C ASN A 97 11.58 -12.22 -5.41
N SER A 98 12.91 -12.07 -5.58
CA SER A 98 13.54 -10.92 -6.24
C SER A 98 13.06 -10.67 -7.68
N ASN A 99 12.59 -11.71 -8.36
CA ASN A 99 12.02 -11.60 -9.71
C ASN A 99 10.52 -11.25 -9.72
N CYS A 100 9.91 -11.02 -8.55
CA CYS A 100 8.49 -10.74 -8.41
C CYS A 100 8.23 -9.44 -7.64
N ARG A 101 7.83 -8.39 -8.36
CA ARG A 101 7.47 -7.07 -7.79
C ARG A 101 6.04 -7.01 -7.22
N SER A 102 5.45 -8.17 -6.91
CA SER A 102 4.10 -8.24 -6.34
C SER A 102 4.12 -7.93 -4.85
N ALA A 103 3.13 -7.20 -4.37
CA ALA A 103 3.04 -6.85 -2.95
C ALA A 103 1.57 -6.78 -2.53
N PHE A 104 1.26 -7.26 -1.33
CA PHE A 104 -0.09 -7.51 -0.84
C PHE A 104 -0.39 -6.74 0.45
N GLY A 105 -1.65 -6.36 0.62
CA GLY A 105 -2.15 -5.70 1.84
C GLY A 105 -2.45 -6.65 3.00
N TYR A 106 -2.55 -7.96 2.74
CA TYR A 106 -2.87 -8.99 3.74
C TYR A 106 -1.97 -10.23 3.57
N LYS A 107 -1.56 -10.84 4.70
CA LYS A 107 -0.70 -12.04 4.72
C LYS A 107 -1.33 -13.23 3.98
N ALA A 108 -2.64 -13.44 4.12
CA ALA A 108 -3.37 -14.51 3.41
C ALA A 108 -3.24 -14.41 1.88
N ASN A 109 -3.26 -13.18 1.33
CA ASN A 109 -3.10 -12.96 -0.10
C ASN A 109 -1.65 -13.16 -0.56
N LEU A 110 -0.66 -12.79 0.25
CA LEU A 110 0.74 -13.15 -0.01
C LEU A 110 0.91 -14.68 0.00
N GLN A 111 0.33 -15.39 0.96
CA GLN A 111 0.43 -16.85 1.03
C GLN A 111 -0.20 -17.53 -0.19
N LYS A 112 -1.37 -17.06 -0.64
CA LYS A 112 -1.98 -17.51 -1.89
C LYS A 112 -1.07 -17.21 -3.10
N HIS A 113 -0.49 -16.01 -3.15
CA HIS A 113 0.45 -15.63 -4.22
C HIS A 113 1.72 -16.50 -4.25
N LEU A 114 2.32 -16.78 -3.09
CA LEU A 114 3.48 -17.67 -2.98
C LEU A 114 3.11 -19.09 -3.43
N ARG A 115 1.96 -19.57 -2.97
CA ARG A 115 1.45 -20.91 -3.29
C ARG A 115 1.17 -21.10 -4.76
N TYR A 116 0.70 -20.11 -5.53
CA TYR A 116 0.28 -20.31 -6.92
C TYR A 116 1.11 -19.51 -7.95
N CYS A 117 1.42 -18.25 -7.63
CA CYS A 117 2.03 -17.29 -8.55
C CYS A 117 3.55 -17.16 -8.42
N CYS A 118 4.17 -17.56 -7.30
CA CYS A 118 5.62 -17.57 -7.11
C CYS A 118 6.29 -18.95 -6.93
N GLN A 119 5.57 -20.05 -7.15
CA GLN A 119 6.19 -21.37 -7.37
C GLN A 119 7.32 -21.32 -8.42
N LYS A 120 8.33 -22.19 -8.27
CA LYS A 120 9.36 -22.40 -9.30
C LYS A 120 8.70 -22.90 -10.59
N PRO A 121 9.18 -22.49 -11.77
CA PRO A 121 8.65 -22.98 -13.04
C PRO A 121 8.80 -24.50 -13.11
N ARG A 122 7.69 -25.20 -13.38
CA ARG A 122 7.66 -26.66 -13.54
C ARG A 122 8.11 -27.09 -14.93
N PHE A 123 7.90 -26.24 -15.93
CA PHE A 123 8.19 -26.53 -17.33
C PHE A 123 9.30 -25.61 -17.83
N LYS A 124 10.26 -26.16 -18.55
CA LYS A 124 11.39 -25.41 -19.13
C LYS A 124 11.40 -25.53 -20.65
N CYS A 125 11.85 -24.46 -21.30
CA CYS A 125 12.22 -24.50 -22.71
C CYS A 125 13.51 -25.32 -22.87
N PRO A 126 13.59 -26.25 -23.84
CA PRO A 126 14.83 -26.99 -24.10
C PRO A 126 15.90 -26.14 -24.81
N TYR A 127 15.52 -24.99 -25.38
CA TYR A 127 16.40 -24.16 -26.22
C TYR A 127 16.96 -22.93 -25.50
N CYS A 128 16.48 -22.61 -24.29
CA CYS A 128 16.98 -21.47 -23.52
C CYS A 128 16.64 -21.59 -22.02
N HIS A 129 17.00 -20.58 -21.23
CA HIS A 129 16.75 -20.55 -19.78
C HIS A 129 15.29 -20.22 -19.38
N TYR A 130 14.39 -20.01 -20.35
CA TYR A 130 12.99 -19.67 -20.05
C TYR A 130 12.23 -20.84 -19.41
N GLY A 131 11.54 -20.56 -18.30
CA GLY A 131 10.71 -21.53 -17.59
C GLY A 131 9.36 -20.94 -17.18
N SER A 132 8.31 -21.78 -17.18
CA SER A 132 6.95 -21.41 -16.79
C SER A 132 6.28 -22.51 -15.99
N LYS A 133 5.14 -22.18 -15.38
CA LYS A 133 4.27 -23.09 -14.63
C LYS A 133 3.25 -23.78 -15.51
N ARG A 134 3.02 -23.25 -16.71
CA ARG A 134 2.02 -23.75 -17.64
C ARG A 134 2.70 -24.17 -18.94
N LYS A 135 2.33 -25.34 -19.46
CA LYS A 135 2.82 -25.85 -20.75
C LYS A 135 2.50 -24.88 -21.89
N THR A 136 1.32 -24.27 -21.88
CA THR A 136 0.87 -23.31 -22.91
C THR A 136 1.78 -22.09 -23.05
N ASP A 137 2.35 -21.61 -21.95
CA ASP A 137 3.28 -20.49 -21.96
C ASP A 137 4.63 -20.88 -22.59
N ILE A 138 5.11 -22.11 -22.35
CA ILE A 138 6.31 -22.63 -23.03
C ILE A 138 6.06 -22.82 -24.53
N LYS A 139 4.91 -23.40 -24.92
CA LYS A 139 4.55 -23.56 -26.35
C LYS A 139 4.55 -22.22 -27.07
N ARG A 140 3.90 -21.20 -26.49
CA ARG A 140 3.87 -19.84 -27.05
C ARG A 140 5.25 -19.20 -27.10
N HIS A 141 6.07 -19.40 -26.07
CA HIS A 141 7.45 -18.93 -26.07
C HIS A 141 8.26 -19.55 -27.22
N ILE A 142 8.18 -20.86 -27.42
CA ILE A 142 8.89 -21.56 -28.52
C ILE A 142 8.42 -21.03 -29.88
N HIS A 143 7.11 -20.92 -30.11
CA HIS A 143 6.60 -20.36 -31.38
C HIS A 143 7.06 -18.92 -31.65
N SER A 144 7.20 -18.09 -30.60
CA SER A 144 7.56 -16.67 -30.80
C SER A 144 9.07 -16.42 -30.86
N LYS A 145 9.88 -17.20 -30.12
CA LYS A 145 11.33 -16.99 -29.97
C LYS A 145 12.19 -18.06 -30.66
N HIS A 146 11.59 -19.17 -31.06
CA HIS A 146 12.25 -20.31 -31.70
C HIS A 146 11.41 -20.81 -32.90
N LYS A 147 11.08 -19.89 -33.82
CA LYS A 147 10.12 -20.08 -34.93
C LYS A 147 10.35 -21.31 -35.84
N ASN A 148 11.57 -21.86 -35.87
CA ASN A 148 11.95 -23.04 -36.67
C ASN A 148 12.41 -24.23 -35.80
N ARG A 149 11.93 -24.33 -34.56
CA ARG A 149 12.23 -25.46 -33.66
C ARG A 149 10.96 -26.20 -33.30
N TYR A 150 11.07 -27.53 -33.18
CA TYR A 150 9.99 -28.38 -32.70
C TYR A 150 9.58 -28.01 -31.27
N VAL A 151 8.29 -28.15 -30.97
CA VAL A 151 7.72 -27.71 -29.69
C VAL A 151 7.82 -28.81 -28.65
N TYR A 152 8.98 -28.95 -28.01
CA TYR A 152 9.20 -29.83 -26.87
C TYR A 152 9.20 -29.07 -25.54
N ILE A 153 8.69 -29.69 -24.48
CA ILE A 153 8.61 -29.10 -23.14
C ILE A 153 9.26 -30.04 -22.12
N ILE A 154 10.22 -29.54 -21.34
CA ILE A 154 10.84 -30.33 -20.27
C ILE A 154 10.03 -30.14 -18.98
N ASP A 155 9.41 -31.19 -18.44
CA ASP A 155 8.81 -31.19 -17.09
C ASP A 155 9.91 -31.49 -16.06
N ILE A 156 10.34 -30.47 -15.33
CA ILE A 156 11.45 -30.54 -14.38
C ILE A 156 11.09 -31.39 -13.15
N VAL A 157 9.80 -31.56 -12.85
CA VAL A 157 9.34 -32.34 -11.68
C VAL A 157 9.26 -33.83 -12.00
N ARG A 158 8.90 -34.17 -13.24
CA ARG A 158 8.80 -35.56 -13.71
C ARG A 158 10.02 -36.04 -14.51
N ASN A 159 10.93 -35.12 -14.83
CA ASN A 159 12.09 -35.33 -15.68
C ASN A 159 11.77 -36.00 -17.03
N VAL A 160 10.63 -35.64 -17.63
CA VAL A 160 10.16 -36.18 -18.93
C VAL A 160 9.96 -35.06 -19.95
N ILE A 161 10.11 -35.40 -21.23
CA ILE A 161 9.82 -34.52 -22.36
C ILE A 161 8.34 -34.70 -22.75
N CYS A 162 7.64 -33.59 -22.95
CA CYS A 162 6.20 -33.51 -23.24
C CYS A 162 5.88 -32.61 -24.43
#